data_AF-A0A9Q8ZAK3-F1
#
_entry.id   AF-A0A9Q8ZAK3-F1
#
_cell.length_a   1.000
_cell.length_b   1.000
_cell.length_c   1.000
_cell.angle_alpha   90.00
_cell.angle_beta   90.00
_cell.angle_gamma   90.00
#
_symmetry.space_group_name_H-M   'P 1'
#
loop_
_entity.id
_entity.type
_entity.pdbx_description
1 polymer ?
#
loop_
_entity_poly.entity_id
_entity_poly.type
_entity_poly.pdbx_seq_one_letter_code
_entity_poly.pdbx_strand_id
1 'polypeptide(L)'
;MGFLKDTVIAITGTLPHTTKEIQGWVARNGGSFSPNIAKHVTHLLASKEAYKSRDEAVQQAMSLGIQILSYDWFDDSLQARRKLGTTRYLWEVLRKERRVSKQLKRAGPQADAITFRKGCKEIKDLMGTGTCDTVATRKPRKSRSFFFSSASSPSTTCVPFVSAKEDLLRRRSERATAQEEAEAALVKEVEHEDASNATVGTTSNTSKPEPASTPHSSPSTQTKITHWKDAYHYYKDVTGFEYKICLLRNDFSCNGVAKYYIGLLESHTKPHVYWSIVHYQPAKKSIPTPKDEDDDNNGNDKDNSPEENKTLNTGEASSPPAPPENEPTPEATRLTSLITPPAPNPDVPYTGELCPRNSPFVTAVLTFRHAFQDLTLLAWEDRFSSRASQIQLARAQHLNYEPFMYCRPKLGMPIGLFPQARGVFEHGSSGGSSGSKKEKDGKEEGYIRGSLAFPLFERGLDENGRVGVVVVRERERAREEQERLERIQKEEEKRKRAERRGSWRGRDGIWGAGS
;
A
#
# COMPACT_ATOMS: atom_id res chain seq x y z
N MET A 1 14.52 -32.15 -11.46
CA MET A 1 13.25 -32.33 -12.21
C MET A 1 13.03 -31.09 -13.05
N GLY A 2 12.83 -31.23 -14.36
CA GLY A 2 12.56 -30.07 -15.23
C GLY A 2 11.19 -29.46 -14.94
N PHE A 3 11.08 -28.13 -14.98
CA PHE A 3 9.82 -27.43 -14.68
C PHE A 3 8.83 -27.43 -15.85
N LEU A 4 9.26 -27.83 -17.05
CA LEU A 4 8.39 -28.01 -18.22
C LEU A 4 7.91 -29.47 -18.37
N LYS A 5 7.99 -30.27 -17.30
CA LYS A 5 7.45 -31.64 -17.31
C LYS A 5 5.99 -31.64 -17.78
N ASP A 6 5.63 -32.65 -18.56
CA ASP A 6 4.29 -32.87 -19.12
C ASP A 6 3.80 -31.72 -20.02
N THR A 7 4.73 -30.91 -20.54
CA THR A 7 4.44 -29.78 -21.41
C THR A 7 5.00 -30.06 -22.80
N VAL A 8 4.10 -30.17 -23.78
CA VAL A 8 4.44 -30.28 -25.19
C VAL A 8 4.21 -28.93 -25.86
N ILE A 9 5.28 -28.36 -26.43
CA ILE A 9 5.29 -27.01 -27.01
C ILE A 9 5.47 -27.10 -28.53
N ALA A 10 4.61 -26.40 -29.26
CA ALA A 10 4.77 -26.12 -30.69
C ALA A 10 5.02 -24.61 -30.90
N ILE A 11 5.64 -24.24 -32.01
CA ILE A 11 5.99 -22.85 -32.35
C ILE A 11 5.39 -22.48 -33.70
N THR A 12 4.89 -21.25 -33.83
CA THR A 12 4.43 -20.70 -35.11
C THR A 12 4.81 -19.22 -35.28
N GLY A 13 5.22 -18.88 -36.51
CA GLY A 13 5.68 -17.56 -36.92
C GLY A 13 7.10 -17.19 -36.48
N THR A 14 7.48 -15.95 -36.73
CA THR A 14 8.82 -15.41 -36.44
C THR A 14 8.92 -15.03 -34.96
N LEU A 15 9.70 -15.79 -34.19
CA LEU A 15 10.00 -15.51 -32.79
C LEU A 15 11.38 -14.86 -32.63
N PRO A 16 11.70 -14.25 -31.46
CA PRO A 16 13.00 -13.62 -31.23
C PRO A 16 14.19 -14.59 -31.29
N HIS A 17 13.96 -15.89 -31.03
CA HIS A 17 14.97 -16.93 -31.02
C HIS A 17 14.69 -18.01 -32.06
N THR A 18 15.74 -18.71 -32.47
CA THR A 18 15.65 -19.76 -33.47
C THR A 18 14.91 -20.97 -32.90
N THR A 19 14.15 -21.67 -33.76
CA THR A 19 13.41 -22.89 -33.37
C THR A 19 14.30 -23.94 -32.70
N LYS A 20 15.55 -24.09 -33.16
CA LYS A 20 16.55 -25.00 -32.56
C LYS A 20 16.96 -24.63 -31.14
N GLU A 21 17.10 -23.33 -30.85
CA GLU A 21 17.48 -22.84 -29.52
C GLU A 21 16.35 -23.12 -28.53
N ILE A 22 15.12 -22.80 -28.95
CA ILE A 22 13.92 -23.05 -28.15
C ILE A 22 13.74 -24.55 -27.90
N GLN A 23 13.93 -25.40 -28.92
CA GLN A 23 13.94 -26.86 -28.76
C GLN A 23 14.96 -27.32 -27.71
N GLY A 24 16.18 -26.81 -27.77
CA GLY A 24 17.23 -27.13 -26.80
C GLY A 24 16.86 -26.71 -25.37
N TRP A 25 16.24 -25.54 -25.20
CA TRP A 25 15.78 -25.07 -23.90
C TRP A 25 14.59 -25.86 -23.37
N VAL A 26 13.64 -26.25 -24.21
CA VAL A 26 12.50 -27.09 -23.83
C VAL A 26 12.99 -28.46 -23.34
N ALA A 27 13.86 -29.11 -24.12
CA ALA A 27 14.41 -30.42 -23.78
C ALA A 27 15.23 -30.39 -22.48
N ARG A 28 16.10 -29.38 -22.31
CA ARG A 28 16.91 -29.20 -21.09
C ARG A 28 16.06 -29.03 -19.83
N ASN A 29 14.86 -28.47 -19.97
CA ASN A 29 13.92 -28.22 -18.88
C ASN A 29 12.82 -29.28 -18.76
N GLY A 30 12.99 -30.43 -19.41
CA GLY A 30 12.12 -31.61 -19.26
C GLY A 30 10.78 -31.53 -19.98
N GLY A 31 10.61 -30.60 -20.93
CA GLY A 31 9.47 -30.55 -21.83
C GLY A 31 9.74 -31.25 -23.16
N SER A 32 8.70 -31.42 -23.97
CA SER A 32 8.79 -31.99 -25.31
C SER A 32 8.44 -30.95 -26.37
N PHE A 33 9.13 -30.99 -27.51
CA PHE A 33 8.83 -30.13 -28.64
C PHE A 33 8.11 -30.92 -29.73
N SER A 34 7.06 -30.35 -30.31
CA SER A 34 6.41 -30.91 -31.51
C SER A 34 6.45 -29.89 -32.66
N PRO A 35 6.97 -30.27 -33.84
CA PRO A 35 6.93 -29.40 -35.02
C PRO A 35 5.52 -29.25 -35.59
N ASN A 36 4.67 -30.28 -35.43
CA ASN A 36 3.32 -30.32 -35.95
C ASN A 36 2.30 -30.18 -34.83
N ILE A 37 1.18 -29.52 -35.13
CA ILE A 37 0.09 -29.31 -34.18
C ILE A 37 -0.78 -30.57 -34.16
N ALA A 38 -0.83 -31.21 -32.99
CA ALA A 38 -1.57 -32.43 -32.75
C ALA A 38 -2.26 -32.36 -31.38
N LYS A 39 -3.20 -33.28 -31.11
CA LYS A 39 -3.98 -33.31 -29.86
C LYS A 39 -3.16 -33.39 -28.57
N HIS A 40 -1.93 -33.89 -28.65
CA HIS A 40 -1.02 -34.00 -27.49
C HIS A 40 -0.22 -32.71 -27.23
N VAL A 41 -0.29 -31.72 -28.14
CA VAL A 41 0.35 -30.41 -27.96
C VAL A 41 -0.43 -29.61 -26.94
N THR A 42 0.23 -29.23 -25.85
CA THR A 42 -0.40 -28.52 -24.74
C THR A 42 -0.40 -27.01 -24.92
N HIS A 43 0.66 -26.46 -25.53
CA HIS A 43 0.85 -25.03 -25.69
C HIS A 43 1.39 -24.71 -27.09
N LEU A 44 0.84 -23.68 -27.73
CA LEU A 44 1.34 -23.12 -28.99
C LEU A 44 1.94 -21.74 -28.70
N LEU A 45 3.24 -21.59 -28.92
CA LEU A 45 3.92 -20.29 -28.89
C LEU A 45 3.74 -19.63 -30.26
N ALA A 46 2.92 -18.58 -30.31
CA ALA A 46 2.63 -17.87 -31.54
C ALA A 46 3.25 -16.46 -31.52
N SER A 47 3.89 -16.08 -32.63
CA SER A 47 4.24 -14.69 -32.86
C SER A 47 2.99 -13.81 -32.96
N LYS A 48 3.16 -12.52 -32.67
CA LYS A 48 2.07 -11.54 -32.78
C LYS A 48 1.50 -11.43 -34.19
N GLU A 49 2.33 -11.67 -35.20
CA GLU A 49 1.95 -11.60 -36.61
C GLU A 49 1.15 -12.84 -36.99
N ALA A 50 1.67 -14.03 -36.70
CA ALA A 50 1.00 -15.32 -36.94
C ALA A 50 -0.39 -15.39 -36.29
N TYR A 51 -0.52 -14.89 -35.05
CA TYR A 51 -1.82 -14.86 -34.37
C TYR A 51 -2.81 -13.88 -35.03
N LYS A 52 -2.32 -12.78 -35.61
CA LYS A 52 -3.17 -11.79 -36.28
C LYS A 52 -3.62 -12.25 -37.67
N SER A 53 -2.73 -12.87 -38.44
CA SER A 53 -3.03 -13.45 -39.75
C SER A 53 -3.92 -14.69 -39.64
N ARG A 54 -4.05 -15.27 -38.44
CA ARG A 54 -4.71 -16.56 -38.20
C ARG A 54 -4.10 -17.64 -39.09
N ASP A 55 -2.78 -17.80 -38.96
CA ASP A 55 -2.06 -18.86 -39.67
C ASP A 55 -2.74 -20.21 -39.44
N GLU A 56 -2.61 -21.12 -40.41
CA GLU A 56 -3.25 -22.44 -40.37
C GLU A 56 -2.96 -23.18 -39.05
N ALA A 57 -1.73 -23.06 -38.57
CA ALA A 57 -1.29 -23.57 -37.28
C ALA A 57 -2.11 -23.00 -36.10
N VAL A 58 -2.37 -21.70 -36.10
CA VAL A 58 -3.18 -21.03 -35.08
C VAL A 58 -4.63 -21.50 -35.16
N GLN A 59 -5.19 -21.65 -36.36
CA GLN A 59 -6.56 -22.15 -36.55
C GLN A 59 -6.73 -23.59 -36.09
N GLN A 60 -5.76 -24.46 -36.40
CA GLN A 60 -5.72 -25.85 -35.92
C GLN A 60 -5.60 -25.92 -34.40
N ALA A 61 -4.78 -25.07 -33.78
CA ALA A 61 -4.71 -25.00 -32.32
C ALA A 61 -6.03 -24.53 -31.70
N MET A 62 -6.72 -23.56 -32.31
CA MET A 62 -8.04 -23.10 -31.85
C MET A 62 -9.09 -24.21 -31.93
N SER A 63 -9.13 -24.97 -33.03
CA SER A 63 -10.11 -26.06 -33.19
C SER A 63 -9.87 -27.23 -32.22
N LEU A 64 -8.61 -27.45 -31.82
CA LEU A 64 -8.22 -28.46 -30.85
C LEU A 64 -8.28 -27.98 -29.38
N GLY A 65 -8.57 -26.69 -29.13
CA GLY A 65 -8.61 -26.12 -27.79
C GLY A 65 -7.23 -26.00 -27.12
N ILE A 66 -6.15 -25.90 -27.90
CA ILE A 66 -4.78 -25.75 -27.42
C ILE A 66 -4.56 -24.30 -26.96
N GLN A 67 -3.82 -24.12 -25.86
CA GLN A 67 -3.53 -22.79 -25.33
C GLN A 67 -2.52 -22.04 -26.21
N ILE A 68 -2.94 -20.89 -26.76
CA ILE A 68 -2.13 -20.07 -27.66
C ILE A 68 -1.52 -18.91 -26.88
N LEU A 69 -0.21 -18.96 -26.66
CA LEU A 69 0.52 -18.07 -25.76
C LEU A 69 1.49 -17.15 -26.52
N SER A 70 1.82 -16.01 -25.89
CA SER A 70 2.96 -15.18 -26.30
C SER A 70 4.29 -15.85 -25.91
N TYR A 71 5.36 -15.47 -26.61
CA TYR A 71 6.72 -15.91 -26.31
C TYR A 71 7.15 -15.57 -24.87
N ASP A 72 6.65 -14.45 -24.33
CA ASP A 72 7.01 -13.95 -23.00
C ASP A 72 6.70 -14.97 -21.88
N TRP A 73 5.66 -15.79 -22.02
CA TRP A 73 5.38 -16.86 -21.03
C TRP A 73 6.54 -17.83 -20.92
N PHE A 74 7.12 -18.19 -22.07
CA PHE A 74 8.21 -19.15 -22.13
C PHE A 74 9.49 -18.53 -21.58
N ASP A 75 9.83 -17.31 -21.99
CA ASP A 75 10.99 -16.58 -21.47
C ASP A 75 10.90 -16.34 -19.96
N ASP A 76 9.75 -15.83 -19.48
CA ASP A 76 9.52 -15.63 -18.05
C ASP A 76 9.58 -16.95 -17.26
N SER A 77 9.09 -18.06 -17.84
CA SER A 77 9.18 -19.38 -17.21
C SER A 77 10.63 -19.90 -17.16
N LEU A 78 11.44 -19.61 -18.18
CA LEU A 78 12.88 -19.91 -18.19
C LEU A 78 13.60 -19.10 -17.11
N GLN A 79 13.36 -17.80 -17.03
CA GLN A 79 13.97 -16.90 -16.05
C GLN A 79 13.57 -17.26 -14.62
N ALA A 80 12.29 -17.57 -14.40
CA ALA A 80 11.78 -17.97 -13.09
C ALA A 80 12.15 -19.42 -12.70
N ARG A 81 12.72 -20.20 -13.61
CA ARG A 81 13.03 -21.64 -13.46
C ARG A 81 11.84 -22.47 -12.93
N ARG A 82 10.62 -22.06 -13.29
CA ARG A 82 9.36 -22.70 -12.89
C ARG A 82 8.28 -22.45 -13.93
N LYS A 83 7.32 -23.38 -14.05
CA LYS A 83 6.15 -23.20 -14.92
C LYS A 83 5.27 -22.05 -14.40
N LEU A 84 5.13 -21.00 -15.19
CA LEU A 84 4.21 -19.90 -14.89
C LEU A 84 2.78 -20.24 -15.34
N GLY A 85 1.80 -19.60 -14.68
CA GLY A 85 0.41 -19.70 -15.09
C GLY A 85 0.19 -19.09 -16.47
N THR A 86 -0.59 -19.77 -17.31
CA THR A 86 -0.74 -19.42 -18.73
C THR A 86 -1.72 -18.27 -18.97
N THR A 87 -2.73 -18.11 -18.11
CA THR A 87 -3.86 -17.19 -18.25
C THR A 87 -3.48 -15.77 -18.69
N ARG A 88 -2.41 -15.20 -18.13
CA ARG A 88 -1.97 -13.82 -18.41
C ARG A 88 -1.29 -13.64 -19.77
N TYR A 89 -0.82 -14.73 -20.36
CA TYR A 89 -0.04 -14.74 -21.59
C TYR A 89 -0.84 -15.25 -22.79
N LEU A 90 -2.12 -15.61 -22.60
CA LEU A 90 -3.01 -15.93 -23.71
C LEU A 90 -3.17 -14.71 -24.62
N TRP A 91 -3.01 -14.92 -25.92
CA TRP A 91 -3.19 -13.86 -26.90
C TRP A 91 -4.59 -13.22 -26.87
N GLU A 92 -5.61 -13.97 -26.47
CA GLU A 92 -6.97 -13.47 -26.27
C GLU A 92 -7.04 -12.43 -25.14
N VAL A 93 -6.41 -12.74 -24.01
CA VAL A 93 -6.35 -11.86 -22.83
C VAL A 93 -5.54 -10.62 -23.17
N LEU A 94 -4.36 -10.78 -23.76
CA LEU A 94 -3.50 -9.67 -24.18
C LEU A 94 -4.20 -8.71 -25.16
N ARG A 95 -5.00 -9.24 -26.11
CA ARG A 95 -5.79 -8.39 -27.01
C ARG A 95 -6.94 -7.70 -26.29
N LYS A 96 -7.64 -8.38 -25.37
CA LYS A 96 -8.72 -7.78 -24.58
C LYS A 96 -8.20 -6.66 -23.70
N GLU A 97 -7.14 -6.89 -22.95
CA GLU A 97 -6.48 -5.87 -22.12
C GLU A 97 -6.01 -4.68 -22.95
N ARG A 98 -5.41 -4.92 -24.12
CA ARG A 98 -5.01 -3.83 -25.01
C ARG A 98 -6.19 -3.05 -25.56
N ARG A 99 -7.33 -3.69 -25.85
CA ARG A 99 -8.57 -3.01 -26.27
C ARG A 99 -9.13 -2.16 -25.13
N VAL A 100 -9.21 -2.71 -23.91
CA VAL A 100 -9.67 -2.01 -22.72
C VAL A 100 -8.75 -0.82 -22.41
N SER A 101 -7.44 -1.00 -22.45
CA SER A 101 -6.47 0.09 -22.25
C SER A 101 -6.63 1.21 -23.30
N LYS A 102 -6.86 0.86 -24.56
CA LYS A 102 -7.15 1.86 -25.61
C LYS A 102 -8.48 2.58 -25.39
N GLN A 103 -9.52 1.87 -24.97
CA GLN A 103 -10.82 2.47 -24.64
C GLN A 103 -10.70 3.41 -23.44
N LEU A 104 -9.99 2.99 -22.39
CA LEU A 104 -9.73 3.80 -21.22
C LEU A 104 -8.92 5.06 -21.57
N LYS A 105 -7.88 4.94 -22.42
CA LYS A 105 -7.13 6.10 -22.92
C LYS A 105 -7.97 7.07 -23.77
N ARG A 106 -8.96 6.55 -24.51
CA ARG A 106 -9.91 7.38 -25.28
C ARG A 106 -10.99 8.02 -24.39
N ALA A 107 -11.41 7.32 -23.35
CA ALA A 107 -12.41 7.78 -22.40
C ALA A 107 -11.82 8.75 -21.35
N GLY A 108 -10.51 8.68 -21.07
CA GLY A 108 -9.82 9.57 -20.12
C GLY A 108 -10.12 11.05 -20.35
N PRO A 109 -9.89 11.60 -21.55
CA PRO A 109 -10.21 13.00 -21.83
C PRO A 109 -11.70 13.35 -21.70
N GLN A 110 -12.59 12.40 -21.96
CA GLN A 110 -14.03 12.61 -21.79
C GLN A 110 -14.43 12.60 -20.31
N ALA A 111 -13.87 11.70 -19.53
CA ALA A 111 -14.05 11.64 -18.09
C ALA A 111 -13.49 12.92 -17.43
N ASP A 112 -12.30 13.36 -17.83
CA ASP A 112 -11.69 14.61 -17.38
C ASP A 112 -12.51 15.84 -17.80
N ALA A 113 -13.08 15.85 -19.01
CA ALA A 113 -13.96 16.93 -19.45
C ALA A 113 -15.28 16.96 -18.67
N ILE A 114 -15.82 15.79 -18.29
CA ILE A 114 -17.03 15.69 -17.46
C ILE A 114 -16.74 16.17 -16.04
N THR A 115 -15.64 15.75 -15.43
CA THR A 115 -15.24 16.22 -14.09
C THR A 115 -14.96 17.72 -14.09
N PHE A 116 -14.29 18.23 -15.13
CA PHE A 116 -14.05 19.66 -15.30
C PHE A 116 -15.36 20.45 -15.42
N ARG A 117 -16.29 20.01 -16.29
CA ARG A 117 -17.61 20.67 -16.43
C ARG A 117 -18.43 20.63 -15.14
N LYS A 118 -18.37 19.52 -14.40
CA LYS A 118 -19.02 19.39 -13.10
C LYS A 118 -18.43 20.40 -12.10
N GLY A 119 -17.11 20.51 -12.03
CA GLY A 119 -16.43 21.51 -11.20
C GLY A 119 -16.77 22.95 -11.59
N CYS A 120 -16.82 23.26 -12.88
CA CYS A 120 -17.27 24.58 -13.35
C CYS A 120 -18.72 24.89 -12.95
N LYS A 121 -19.61 23.89 -13.01
CA LYS A 121 -21.01 24.07 -12.59
C LYS A 121 -21.11 24.29 -11.08
N GLU A 122 -20.38 23.51 -10.30
CA GLU A 122 -20.34 23.63 -8.83
C GLU A 122 -19.79 24.99 -8.39
N ILE A 123 -18.74 25.50 -9.05
CA ILE A 123 -18.24 26.86 -8.81
C ILE A 123 -19.29 27.91 -9.21
N LYS A 124 -19.98 27.73 -10.33
CA LYS A 124 -21.05 28.64 -10.76
C LYS A 124 -22.21 28.67 -9.75
N ASP A 125 -22.57 27.53 -9.18
CA ASP A 125 -23.62 27.41 -8.19
C ASP A 125 -23.17 28.02 -6.82
N LEU A 126 -21.91 27.82 -6.42
CA LEU A 126 -21.33 28.35 -5.18
C LEU A 126 -21.09 29.86 -5.22
N MET A 127 -20.66 30.41 -6.35
CA MET A 127 -20.41 31.84 -6.49
C MET A 127 -21.68 32.68 -6.48
N GLY A 128 -22.86 32.05 -6.44
CA GLY A 128 -24.15 32.72 -6.52
C GLY A 128 -24.34 33.37 -7.89
N THR A 129 -25.54 33.27 -8.44
CA THR A 129 -25.95 34.06 -9.61
C THR A 129 -26.02 35.55 -9.24
N GLY A 130 -24.86 36.20 -9.11
CA GLY A 130 -24.69 37.66 -9.02
C GLY A 130 -24.79 38.36 -10.38
N THR A 131 -25.33 37.70 -11.41
CA THR A 131 -25.70 38.36 -12.66
C THR A 131 -27.12 38.87 -12.55
N CYS A 132 -27.23 40.17 -12.29
CA CYS A 132 -28.40 40.98 -12.59
C CYS A 132 -28.88 40.73 -14.04
N ASP A 133 -30.04 40.10 -14.16
CA ASP A 133 -30.68 39.68 -15.42
C ASP A 133 -31.32 40.85 -16.20
N THR A 134 -30.70 42.04 -16.20
CA THR A 134 -31.29 43.24 -16.80
C THR A 134 -30.32 44.04 -17.66
N VAL A 135 -29.68 43.44 -18.67
CA VAL A 135 -29.21 44.25 -19.82
C VAL A 135 -29.48 43.58 -21.15
N ALA A 136 -30.35 44.26 -21.89
CA ALA A 136 -30.79 44.00 -23.22
C ALA A 136 -29.67 43.77 -24.25
N THR A 137 -30.02 42.96 -25.23
CA THR A 137 -29.46 42.86 -26.58
C THR A 137 -29.01 44.20 -27.16
N ARG A 138 -27.70 44.49 -27.12
CA ARG A 138 -27.08 45.49 -28.01
C ARG A 138 -25.96 44.85 -28.83
N LYS A 139 -26.15 44.91 -30.16
CA LYS A 139 -25.24 44.40 -31.19
C LYS A 139 -23.82 44.99 -31.04
N PRO A 140 -22.76 44.22 -31.31
CA PRO A 140 -21.39 44.72 -31.23
C PRO A 140 -21.12 45.75 -32.34
N ARG A 141 -20.82 47.00 -31.96
CA ARG A 141 -20.24 47.99 -32.89
C ARG A 141 -18.73 47.74 -33.00
N LYS A 142 -18.24 47.70 -34.23
CA LYS A 142 -16.81 47.72 -34.57
C LYS A 142 -16.20 49.02 -34.04
N SER A 143 -15.45 48.96 -32.94
CA SER A 143 -14.57 50.06 -32.54
C SER A 143 -13.18 49.83 -33.12
N ARG A 144 -12.79 50.83 -33.89
CA ARG A 144 -11.55 51.00 -34.61
C ARG A 144 -10.51 51.51 -33.62
N SER A 145 -9.36 50.83 -33.58
CA SER A 145 -8.18 51.13 -32.78
C SER A 145 -7.64 52.52 -33.07
N PHE A 146 -7.51 53.37 -32.04
CA PHE A 146 -6.61 54.53 -32.00
C PHE A 146 -6.33 54.90 -30.53
N PHE A 147 -5.07 55.24 -30.24
CA PHE A 147 -4.47 55.70 -28.96
C PHE A 147 -4.06 54.59 -27.98
N PHE A 148 -2.79 54.43 -27.57
CA PHE A 148 -1.71 55.42 -27.39
C PHE A 148 -0.34 54.90 -27.87
N SER A 149 0.32 55.73 -28.67
CA SER A 149 1.77 55.78 -28.84
C SER A 149 2.21 57.14 -28.32
N SER A 150 3.16 57.19 -27.38
CA SER A 150 4.32 58.09 -27.39
C SER A 150 5.00 58.18 -26.01
N ALA A 151 6.25 57.73 -26.02
CA ALA A 151 7.45 58.32 -25.44
C ALA A 151 7.62 58.55 -23.91
N SER A 152 8.86 58.23 -23.52
CA SER A 152 9.64 58.70 -22.36
C SER A 152 9.37 58.05 -21.00
N SER A 153 10.04 56.92 -20.74
CA SER A 153 10.69 56.61 -19.45
C SER A 153 11.66 55.42 -19.62
N PRO A 154 12.84 55.41 -18.96
CA PRO A 154 13.93 54.48 -19.26
C PRO A 154 13.88 53.18 -18.44
N SER A 155 14.48 52.14 -19.04
CA SER A 155 15.07 50.95 -18.41
C SER A 155 14.18 49.96 -17.65
N THR A 156 13.08 49.50 -18.24
CA THR A 156 12.57 48.15 -17.96
C THR A 156 12.96 47.26 -19.14
N THR A 157 13.93 46.37 -18.94
CA THR A 157 14.34 45.37 -19.91
C THR A 157 13.13 44.53 -20.31
N CYS A 158 12.59 44.80 -21.49
CA CYS A 158 11.59 43.99 -22.14
C CYS A 158 12.19 42.61 -22.39
N VAL A 159 11.89 41.65 -21.51
CA VAL A 159 12.17 40.25 -21.78
C VAL A 159 11.29 39.85 -22.97
N PRO A 160 11.87 39.48 -24.12
CA PRO A 160 11.06 39.05 -25.25
C PRO A 160 10.24 37.84 -24.81
N PHE A 161 8.94 37.86 -25.13
CA PHE A 161 8.05 36.75 -24.86
C PHE A 161 8.51 35.53 -25.67
N VAL A 162 9.24 34.63 -25.03
CA VAL A 162 9.66 33.36 -25.62
C VAL A 162 8.50 32.38 -25.52
N SER A 163 8.04 31.87 -26.66
CA SER A 163 7.00 30.85 -26.69
C SER A 163 7.43 29.61 -25.88
N ALA A 164 6.50 28.99 -25.14
CA ALA A 164 6.79 27.82 -24.32
C ALA A 164 7.48 26.68 -25.09
N LYS A 165 7.26 26.58 -26.42
CA LYS A 165 7.94 25.60 -27.29
C LYS A 165 9.42 25.94 -27.51
N GLU A 166 9.74 27.22 -27.61
CA GLU A 166 11.08 27.74 -27.87
C GLU A 166 11.95 27.70 -26.60
N ASP A 167 11.38 28.01 -25.43
CA ASP A 167 12.06 27.82 -24.14
C ASP A 167 12.41 26.35 -23.88
N LEU A 168 11.51 25.42 -24.27
CA LEU A 168 11.76 23.99 -24.13
C LEU A 168 12.88 23.48 -25.03
N LEU A 169 12.97 23.99 -26.28
CA LEU A 169 14.05 23.65 -27.21
C LEU A 169 15.39 24.18 -26.70
N ARG A 170 15.42 25.42 -26.21
CA ARG A 170 16.61 26.04 -25.63
C ARG A 170 17.13 25.27 -24.42
N ARG A 171 16.26 24.88 -23.48
CA ARG A 171 16.67 24.05 -22.33
C ARG A 171 17.17 22.67 -22.73
N ARG A 172 16.73 22.14 -23.89
CA ARG A 172 17.19 20.85 -24.41
C ARG A 172 18.60 20.95 -24.99
N SER A 173 18.89 22.02 -25.73
CA SER A 173 20.24 22.28 -26.25
C SER A 173 21.23 22.54 -25.12
N GLU A 174 20.85 23.32 -24.09
CA GLU A 174 21.71 23.61 -22.93
C GLU A 174 22.09 22.33 -22.14
N ARG A 175 21.19 21.35 -22.07
CA ARG A 175 21.49 20.05 -21.44
C ARG A 175 22.41 19.17 -22.30
N ALA A 176 22.25 19.22 -23.63
CA ALA A 176 23.11 18.47 -24.54
C ALA A 176 24.55 18.99 -24.49
N THR A 177 24.73 20.32 -24.50
CA THR A 177 26.06 20.93 -24.36
C THR A 177 26.69 20.64 -23.00
N ALA A 178 25.92 20.70 -21.91
CA ALA A 178 26.42 20.34 -20.59
C ALA A 178 26.83 18.86 -20.46
N GLN A 179 26.18 17.96 -21.19
CA GLN A 179 26.59 16.55 -21.25
C GLN A 179 27.88 16.36 -22.04
N GLU A 180 28.02 17.03 -23.19
CA GLU A 180 29.28 17.00 -23.97
C GLU A 180 30.45 17.59 -23.20
N GLU A 181 30.25 18.68 -22.46
CA GLU A 181 31.27 19.28 -21.58
C GLU A 181 31.65 18.34 -20.42
N ALA A 182 30.68 17.65 -19.82
CA ALA A 182 30.93 16.68 -18.76
C ALA A 182 31.70 15.45 -19.26
N GLU A 183 31.37 14.94 -20.45
CA GLU A 183 32.12 13.84 -21.07
C GLU A 183 33.55 14.26 -21.46
N ALA A 184 33.72 15.48 -21.98
CA ALA A 184 35.05 16.03 -22.29
C ALA A 184 35.91 16.25 -21.03
N ALA A 185 35.30 16.62 -19.90
CA ALA A 185 36.00 16.74 -18.62
C ALA A 185 36.44 15.37 -18.08
N LEU A 186 35.61 14.34 -18.26
CA LEU A 186 35.91 12.98 -17.78
C LEU A 186 37.06 12.33 -18.56
N VAL A 187 37.23 12.66 -19.84
CA VAL A 187 38.39 12.20 -20.65
C VAL A 187 39.69 12.85 -20.19
N LYS A 188 39.65 14.07 -19.62
CA LYS A 188 40.85 14.76 -19.10
C LYS A 188 41.35 14.25 -17.75
N GLU A 189 40.50 13.62 -16.93
CA GLU A 189 40.94 13.09 -15.63
C GLU A 189 41.63 11.72 -15.71
N VAL A 190 41.54 11.01 -16.85
CA VAL A 190 42.12 9.66 -16.98
C VAL A 190 43.60 9.68 -17.39
N GLU A 191 44.19 10.82 -17.77
CA GLU A 191 45.60 10.91 -18.18
C GLU A 191 46.60 11.24 -17.06
N HIS A 192 46.22 11.20 -15.76
CA HIS A 192 47.14 11.59 -14.69
C HIS A 192 47.24 10.71 -13.44
N GLU A 193 46.83 9.44 -13.48
CA GLU A 193 47.10 8.50 -12.39
C GLU A 193 47.80 7.23 -12.87
N ASP A 194 49.12 7.33 -13.05
CA ASP A 194 50.04 6.18 -13.09
C ASP A 194 51.31 6.54 -12.29
N ALA A 195 51.27 6.33 -10.97
CA ALA A 195 52.45 5.94 -10.18
C ALA A 195 52.12 5.67 -8.70
N SER A 196 52.50 4.47 -8.25
CA SER A 196 52.77 4.06 -6.86
C SER A 196 51.54 3.81 -5.96
N ASN A 197 51.49 2.85 -5.04
CA ASN A 197 52.53 2.02 -4.46
C ASN A 197 51.91 0.77 -3.82
N ALA A 198 52.65 -0.32 -3.85
CA ALA A 198 52.37 -1.55 -3.12
C ALA A 198 52.86 -1.45 -1.66
N THR A 199 52.47 -2.42 -0.81
CA THR A 199 53.32 -3.11 0.20
C THR A 199 52.71 -3.23 1.62
N VAL A 200 52.20 -4.44 1.93
CA VAL A 200 52.54 -5.39 3.04
C VAL A 200 52.63 -4.95 4.51
N GLY A 201 52.05 -5.80 5.40
CA GLY A 201 52.53 -6.15 6.75
C GLY A 201 51.53 -5.82 7.88
N THR A 202 50.82 -6.72 8.57
CA THR A 202 51.15 -7.94 9.34
C THR A 202 51.83 -7.69 10.69
N THR A 203 51.26 -8.29 11.76
CA THR A 203 51.74 -8.52 13.15
C THR A 203 51.56 -7.37 14.15
N SER A 204 51.45 -7.55 15.46
CA SER A 204 50.80 -8.51 16.38
C SER A 204 51.15 -8.04 17.80
N ASN A 205 50.23 -8.20 18.77
CA ASN A 205 50.44 -8.30 20.23
C ASN A 205 51.23 -7.21 20.99
N THR A 206 50.70 -6.80 22.15
CA THR A 206 51.28 -7.07 23.50
C THR A 206 50.38 -6.48 24.60
N SER A 207 50.00 -7.32 25.55
CA SER A 207 49.28 -7.04 26.79
C SER A 207 50.21 -6.53 27.89
N LYS A 208 49.74 -5.61 28.74
CA LYS A 208 50.39 -5.24 30.01
C LYS A 208 49.35 -4.69 31.02
N PRO A 209 49.48 -4.96 32.35
CA PRO A 209 48.36 -4.88 33.28
C PRO A 209 48.24 -3.56 34.06
N GLU A 210 47.06 -3.45 34.69
CA GLU A 210 46.55 -2.54 35.72
C GLU A 210 47.56 -2.07 36.79
N PRO A 211 47.32 -0.86 37.34
CA PRO A 211 47.02 -0.82 38.77
C PRO A 211 45.90 0.16 39.16
N ALA A 212 45.24 -0.19 40.27
CA ALA A 212 44.19 0.55 40.95
C ALA A 212 44.64 1.91 41.53
N SER A 213 43.76 2.92 41.49
CA SER A 213 43.64 3.95 42.54
C SER A 213 42.39 4.83 42.39
N THR A 214 41.55 4.77 43.43
CA THR A 214 40.71 5.82 44.08
C THR A 214 39.70 6.71 43.32
N PRO A 215 38.55 7.04 43.97
CA PRO A 215 37.43 7.75 43.34
C PRO A 215 37.52 9.26 43.55
N HIS A 216 37.68 10.02 42.48
CA HIS A 216 37.43 11.46 42.48
C HIS A 216 36.23 11.75 41.59
N SER A 217 35.12 12.13 42.24
CA SER A 217 33.92 12.66 41.61
C SER A 217 34.21 14.04 41.01
N SER A 218 34.52 14.08 39.72
CA SER A 218 34.49 15.30 38.91
C SER A 218 33.10 15.49 38.29
N PRO A 219 32.63 16.74 38.16
CA PRO A 219 31.29 17.04 37.67
C PRO A 219 31.17 16.67 36.18
N SER A 220 30.22 15.78 35.93
CA SER A 220 29.69 15.34 34.62
C SER A 220 29.72 16.45 33.57
N THR A 221 30.75 16.44 32.73
CA THR A 221 30.70 17.07 31.41
C THR A 221 29.68 16.32 30.58
N GLN A 222 28.59 17.01 30.19
CA GLN A 222 27.53 16.48 29.33
C GLN A 222 28.14 15.81 28.10
N THR A 223 28.23 14.49 28.13
CA THR A 223 28.75 13.66 27.05
C THR A 223 27.83 13.83 25.85
N LYS A 224 28.40 14.27 24.73
CA LYS A 224 27.71 14.34 23.43
C LYS A 224 26.96 13.03 23.23
N ILE A 225 25.64 13.11 23.00
CA ILE A 225 24.78 11.96 22.76
C ILE A 225 25.38 11.16 21.59
N THR A 226 26.06 10.07 21.90
CA THR A 226 26.67 9.19 20.90
C THR A 226 25.56 8.58 20.06
N HIS A 227 25.65 8.75 18.75
CA HIS A 227 24.67 8.21 17.82
C HIS A 227 24.71 6.68 17.95
N TRP A 228 23.56 6.02 18.14
CA TRP A 228 23.52 4.57 18.43
C TRP A 228 24.23 3.68 17.39
N LYS A 229 24.34 4.15 16.15
CA LYS A 229 25.11 3.51 15.06
C LYS A 229 26.57 3.22 15.42
N ASP A 230 27.15 3.93 16.38
CA ASP A 230 28.54 3.69 16.79
C ASP A 230 28.66 2.38 17.59
N ALA A 231 27.63 2.04 18.38
CA ALA A 231 27.62 0.87 19.27
C ALA A 231 26.82 -0.32 18.70
N TYR A 232 25.87 -0.07 17.81
CA TYR A 232 24.95 -1.07 17.29
C TYR A 232 24.82 -1.02 15.76
N HIS A 233 24.58 -2.19 15.17
CA HIS A 233 24.15 -2.34 13.78
C HIS A 233 22.81 -3.09 13.73
N TYR A 234 22.11 -3.04 12.59
CA TYR A 234 20.91 -3.85 12.42
C TYR A 234 21.29 -5.32 12.36
N TYR A 235 20.58 -6.13 13.15
CA TYR A 235 20.75 -7.57 13.18
C TYR A 235 20.49 -8.15 11.79
N LYS A 236 21.41 -9.01 11.34
CA LYS A 236 21.29 -9.76 10.10
C LYS A 236 21.20 -11.23 10.45
N ASP A 237 20.14 -11.90 9.99
CA ASP A 237 20.09 -13.36 10.15
C ASP A 237 21.02 -14.09 9.17
N VAL A 238 21.07 -15.41 9.31
CA VAL A 238 21.88 -16.28 8.45
C VAL A 238 21.45 -16.27 6.97
N THR A 239 20.30 -15.70 6.62
CA THR A 239 19.91 -15.48 5.21
C THR A 239 20.43 -14.15 4.65
N GLY A 240 21.05 -13.33 5.50
CA GLY A 240 21.45 -11.96 5.18
C GLY A 240 20.28 -10.97 5.20
N PHE A 241 19.14 -11.35 5.78
CA PHE A 241 18.03 -10.41 5.96
C PHE A 241 18.33 -9.46 7.11
N GLU A 242 18.34 -8.17 6.81
CA GLU A 242 18.49 -7.11 7.80
C GLU A 242 17.13 -6.81 8.45
N TYR A 243 17.04 -6.92 9.77
CA TYR A 243 15.81 -6.68 10.53
C TYR A 243 15.54 -5.18 10.70
N LYS A 244 15.36 -4.50 9.56
CA LYS A 244 14.97 -3.10 9.43
C LYS A 244 13.80 -3.03 8.45
N ILE A 245 12.60 -3.19 8.97
CA ILE A 245 11.39 -3.24 8.15
C ILE A 245 10.67 -1.90 8.13
N CYS A 246 10.00 -1.61 7.01
CA CYS A 246 9.12 -0.47 6.87
C CYS A 246 7.68 -0.97 6.72
N LEU A 247 6.80 -0.47 7.58
CA LEU A 247 5.36 -0.67 7.51
C LEU A 247 4.71 0.62 7.03
N LEU A 248 3.73 0.51 6.14
CA LEU A 248 3.07 1.65 5.50
C LEU A 248 1.59 1.66 5.80
N ARG A 249 1.03 2.82 6.14
CA ARG A 249 -0.42 3.05 6.19
C ARG A 249 -0.74 4.23 5.27
N ASN A 250 -1.55 3.97 4.27
CA ASN A 250 -2.01 5.00 3.35
C ASN A 250 -3.17 5.75 3.97
N ASP A 251 -3.13 7.06 3.87
CA ASP A 251 -4.24 7.93 4.23
C ASP A 251 -4.77 8.60 2.96
N PHE A 252 -5.92 8.14 2.47
CA PHE A 252 -6.50 8.67 1.24
C PHE A 252 -7.03 10.10 1.41
N SER A 253 -7.35 10.55 2.63
CA SER A 253 -7.85 11.91 2.86
C SER A 253 -6.75 12.97 2.65
N CYS A 254 -5.54 12.69 3.13
CA CYS A 254 -4.39 13.59 3.02
C CYS A 254 -3.47 13.25 1.83
N ASN A 255 -3.82 12.26 1.01
CA ASN A 255 -2.96 11.65 -0.01
C ASN A 255 -1.54 11.33 0.53
N GLY A 256 -1.47 10.98 1.81
CA GLY A 256 -0.24 10.85 2.57
C GLY A 256 0.01 9.40 2.94
N VAL A 257 1.27 9.08 3.26
CA VAL A 257 1.66 7.75 3.73
C VAL A 257 2.37 7.89 5.05
N ALA A 258 1.74 7.41 6.11
CA ALA A 258 2.38 7.26 7.41
C ALA A 258 3.25 5.99 7.40
N LYS A 259 4.41 6.04 8.06
CA LYS A 259 5.39 4.96 8.06
C LYS A 259 5.80 4.60 9.47
N TYR A 260 5.93 3.30 9.74
CA TYR A 260 6.67 2.79 10.88
C TYR A 260 7.91 2.06 10.39
N TYR A 261 9.04 2.38 10.98
CA TYR A 261 10.27 1.63 10.87
C TYR A 261 10.44 0.84 12.17
N ILE A 262 10.53 -0.49 12.06
CA ILE A 262 10.84 -1.35 13.21
C ILE A 262 12.20 -1.97 12.95
N GLY A 263 13.08 -1.87 13.94
CA GLY A 263 14.45 -2.35 13.86
C GLY A 263 14.79 -3.29 15.00
N LEU A 264 15.51 -4.37 14.70
CA LEU A 264 16.24 -5.16 15.69
C LEU A 264 17.74 -4.88 15.50
N LEU A 265 18.38 -4.45 16.58
CA LEU A 265 19.80 -4.08 16.60
C LEU A 265 20.61 -5.08 17.42
N GLU A 266 21.86 -5.24 17.01
CA GLU A 266 22.88 -6.06 17.64
C GLU A 266 24.11 -5.20 17.95
N SER A 267 24.66 -5.33 19.15
CA SER A 267 25.85 -4.60 19.58
C SER A 267 27.12 -5.09 18.86
N HIS A 268 28.08 -4.20 18.65
CA HIS A 268 29.43 -4.56 18.17
C HIS A 268 30.26 -5.34 19.22
N THR A 269 29.85 -5.34 20.49
CA THR A 269 30.54 -6.03 21.60
C THR A 269 30.25 -7.52 21.66
N LYS A 270 31.17 -8.30 22.25
CA LYS A 270 31.01 -9.73 22.56
C LYS A 270 31.00 -9.93 24.08
N PRO A 271 30.00 -10.61 24.68
CA PRO A 271 28.83 -11.20 24.04
C PRO A 271 27.90 -10.15 23.42
N HIS A 272 27.20 -10.54 22.35
CA HIS A 272 26.27 -9.65 21.65
C HIS A 272 25.04 -9.39 22.52
N VAL A 273 24.65 -8.12 22.60
CA VAL A 273 23.43 -7.67 23.25
C VAL A 273 22.54 -6.97 22.24
N TYR A 274 21.23 -7.01 22.47
CA TYR A 274 20.24 -6.66 21.46
C TYR A 274 19.33 -5.53 21.92
N TRP A 275 18.74 -4.85 20.96
CA TRP A 275 17.87 -3.70 21.19
C TRP A 275 16.83 -3.58 20.07
N SER A 276 15.55 -3.49 20.43
CA SER A 276 14.46 -3.31 19.48
C SER A 276 13.96 -1.87 19.53
N ILE A 277 13.84 -1.24 18.36
CA ILE A 277 13.44 0.16 18.23
C ILE A 277 12.28 0.31 17.27
N VAL A 278 11.53 1.39 17.46
CA VAL A 278 10.47 1.82 16.56
C VAL A 278 10.63 3.29 16.23
N HIS A 279 10.40 3.64 14.97
CA HIS A 279 10.41 5.01 14.50
C HIS A 279 9.20 5.26 13.60
N TYR A 280 8.34 6.16 14.02
CA TYR A 280 7.15 6.59 13.29
C TYR A 280 7.42 7.90 12.55
N GLN A 281 7.06 7.91 11.27
CA GLN A 281 7.00 9.10 10.43
C GLN A 281 5.54 9.36 10.03
N PRO A 282 4.96 10.49 10.46
CA PRO A 282 3.60 10.86 10.09
C PRO A 282 3.49 11.11 8.58
N ALA A 283 2.26 11.02 8.07
CA ALA A 283 1.97 11.47 6.72
C ALA A 283 2.27 12.97 6.59
N LYS A 284 3.07 13.36 5.59
CA LYS A 284 3.28 14.79 5.30
C LYS A 284 1.95 15.36 4.83
N LYS A 285 1.30 16.21 5.63
CA LYS A 285 0.18 17.02 5.15
C LYS A 285 0.75 17.88 4.03
N SER A 286 0.28 17.68 2.79
CA SER A 286 0.56 18.65 1.73
C SER A 286 -0.07 19.94 2.21
N ILE A 287 0.74 20.89 2.69
CA ILE A 287 0.27 22.23 3.01
C ILE A 287 -0.38 22.69 1.70
N PRO A 288 -1.72 22.90 1.67
CA PRO A 288 -2.32 23.49 0.49
C PRO A 288 -1.61 24.82 0.32
N THR A 289 -0.86 24.97 -0.78
CA THR A 289 -0.18 26.21 -1.11
C THR A 289 -1.24 27.31 -0.99
N PRO A 290 -1.06 28.31 -0.10
CA PRO A 290 -2.00 29.40 0.00
C PRO A 290 -2.06 30.00 -1.40
N LYS A 291 -3.23 29.91 -2.02
CA LYS A 291 -3.52 30.72 -3.19
C LYS A 291 -3.53 32.14 -2.65
N ASP A 292 -2.67 32.98 -3.21
CA ASP A 292 -2.58 34.39 -2.86
C ASP A 292 -4.00 34.98 -2.81
N GLU A 293 -4.46 35.25 -1.59
CA GLU A 293 -5.65 36.04 -1.32
C GLU A 293 -5.24 37.49 -1.57
N ASP A 294 -5.36 37.93 -2.82
CA ASP A 294 -5.43 39.35 -3.11
C ASP A 294 -6.78 39.86 -2.58
N ASP A 295 -6.66 40.70 -1.55
CA ASP A 295 -7.50 41.85 -1.20
C ASP A 295 -8.90 41.92 -1.84
N ASP A 296 -9.93 41.79 -1.00
CA ASP A 296 -11.02 42.76 -1.03
C ASP A 296 -11.71 42.89 0.35
N ASN A 297 -11.28 43.95 1.03
CA ASN A 297 -11.81 44.48 2.27
C ASN A 297 -13.00 45.41 1.97
N ASN A 298 -14.23 45.00 2.29
CA ASN A 298 -15.36 45.87 2.63
C ASN A 298 -16.53 44.96 3.07
N GLY A 299 -17.21 45.10 4.21
CA GLY A 299 -17.52 46.29 4.98
C GLY A 299 -19.02 46.34 5.18
N ASN A 300 -19.45 46.08 6.42
CA ASN A 300 -20.65 46.58 7.09
C ASN A 300 -21.99 45.80 7.08
N ASP A 301 -22.63 45.93 8.25
CA ASP A 301 -24.04 45.73 8.62
C ASP A 301 -24.55 44.28 8.79
N LYS A 302 -24.72 43.81 10.04
CA LYS A 302 -25.78 44.08 11.04
C LYS A 302 -27.01 43.16 10.90
N ASP A 303 -27.32 42.58 12.05
CA ASP A 303 -28.64 42.20 12.56
C ASP A 303 -29.34 40.89 12.14
N ASN A 304 -29.71 40.19 13.23
CA ASN A 304 -30.87 39.34 13.46
C ASN A 304 -30.91 37.92 12.86
N SER A 305 -30.51 36.96 13.69
CA SER A 305 -31.14 35.64 13.76
C SER A 305 -31.69 35.43 15.17
N PRO A 306 -32.98 35.09 15.35
CA PRO A 306 -33.46 34.54 16.61
C PRO A 306 -33.21 33.04 16.66
N GLU A 307 -32.86 32.63 17.88
CA GLU A 307 -32.81 31.27 18.38
C GLU A 307 -34.10 30.50 18.08
N GLU A 308 -33.96 29.21 17.77
CA GLU A 308 -34.92 28.21 18.26
C GLU A 308 -34.22 26.85 18.43
N ASN A 309 -33.79 26.61 19.67
CA ASN A 309 -33.41 25.31 20.19
C ASN A 309 -34.66 24.46 20.40
N LYS A 310 -34.71 23.26 19.82
CA LYS A 310 -35.68 22.22 20.24
C LYS A 310 -35.05 20.84 20.26
N THR A 311 -34.38 20.56 21.38
CA THR A 311 -33.97 19.24 21.83
C THR A 311 -35.20 18.42 22.24
N LEU A 312 -35.46 17.33 21.52
CA LEU A 312 -36.49 16.36 21.87
C LEU A 312 -35.92 15.33 22.85
N ASN A 313 -36.50 15.37 24.04
CA ASN A 313 -36.25 14.53 25.19
C ASN A 313 -37.01 13.20 24.99
N THR A 314 -36.30 12.07 24.88
CA THR A 314 -36.92 10.74 24.85
C THR A 314 -36.67 10.08 26.20
N GLY A 315 -37.75 9.86 26.96
CA GLY A 315 -37.73 9.28 28.29
C GLY A 315 -37.31 7.80 28.27
N GLU A 316 -36.31 7.48 29.08
CA GLU A 316 -35.83 6.13 29.32
C GLU A 316 -36.27 5.66 30.71
N ALA A 317 -36.79 4.43 30.76
CA ALA A 317 -37.43 3.84 31.91
C ALA A 317 -36.43 3.42 32.99
N SER A 318 -36.83 3.65 34.24
CA SER A 318 -36.13 3.35 35.49
C SER A 318 -35.66 1.90 35.63
N SER A 319 -34.36 1.71 35.85
CA SER A 319 -33.76 0.50 36.43
C SER A 319 -33.28 0.78 37.87
N PRO A 320 -33.25 -0.23 38.77
CA PRO A 320 -33.00 -0.06 40.20
C PRO A 320 -31.52 0.32 40.53
N PRO A 321 -31.28 0.94 41.70
CA PRO A 321 -29.99 1.55 42.05
C PRO A 321 -28.91 0.50 42.37
N ALA A 322 -27.78 0.62 41.67
CA ALA A 322 -26.53 -0.08 41.96
C ALA A 322 -25.82 0.54 43.18
N PRO A 323 -25.00 -0.23 43.93
CA PRO A 323 -24.28 0.25 45.11
C PRO A 323 -23.23 1.32 44.77
N PRO A 324 -22.85 2.18 45.75
CA PRO A 324 -21.99 3.35 45.52
C PRO A 324 -20.59 2.94 45.05
N GLU A 325 -20.28 3.25 43.79
CA GLU A 325 -18.92 3.20 43.25
C GLU A 325 -18.09 4.32 43.89
N ASN A 326 -16.89 3.96 44.37
CA ASN A 326 -15.89 4.88 44.89
C ASN A 326 -15.38 5.81 43.77
N GLU A 327 -15.98 6.98 43.64
CA GLU A 327 -15.47 8.08 42.83
C GLU A 327 -14.02 8.40 43.25
N PRO A 328 -13.02 8.28 42.36
CA PRO A 328 -11.64 8.57 42.69
C PRO A 328 -11.50 10.06 43.06
N THR A 329 -10.86 10.32 44.20
CA THR A 329 -10.61 11.69 44.67
C THR A 329 -9.94 12.55 43.58
N PRO A 330 -10.33 13.82 43.41
CA PRO A 330 -9.83 14.69 42.32
C PRO A 330 -8.30 14.89 42.38
N GLU A 331 -7.70 14.71 43.56
CA GLU A 331 -6.25 14.75 43.75
C GLU A 331 -5.54 13.53 43.15
N ALA A 332 -6.11 12.33 43.27
CA ALA A 332 -5.58 11.14 42.60
C ALA A 332 -5.60 11.33 41.07
N THR A 333 -6.67 11.88 40.51
CA THR A 333 -6.76 12.20 39.08
C THR A 333 -5.69 13.21 38.64
N ARG A 334 -5.42 14.23 39.46
CA ARG A 334 -4.37 15.23 39.20
C ARG A 334 -2.95 14.65 39.30
N LEU A 335 -2.68 13.78 40.27
CA LEU A 335 -1.36 13.13 40.38
C LEU A 335 -1.13 12.15 39.24
N THR A 336 -2.18 11.43 38.82
CA THR A 336 -2.10 10.50 37.69
C THR A 336 -1.84 11.25 36.38
N SER A 337 -2.43 12.44 36.17
CA SER A 337 -2.18 13.25 34.97
C SER A 337 -0.78 13.87 34.90
N LEU A 338 -0.09 14.07 36.03
CA LEU A 338 1.29 14.54 36.08
C LEU A 338 2.31 13.44 35.75
N ILE A 339 1.98 12.18 36.05
CA ILE A 339 2.86 11.02 35.81
C ILE A 339 2.60 10.42 34.42
N THR A 340 1.38 10.55 33.90
CA THR A 340 1.02 10.01 32.59
C THR A 340 1.67 10.87 31.50
N PRO A 341 2.61 10.32 30.70
CA PRO A 341 3.17 11.06 29.58
C PRO A 341 2.04 11.52 28.65
N PRO A 342 2.13 12.74 28.10
CA PRO A 342 1.07 13.28 27.25
C PRO A 342 0.80 12.32 26.10
N ALA A 343 -0.48 12.17 25.75
CA ALA A 343 -0.88 11.29 24.66
C ALA A 343 -0.09 11.68 23.40
N PRO A 344 0.57 10.71 22.74
CA PRO A 344 1.43 10.98 21.60
C PRO A 344 0.62 11.58 20.45
N ASN A 345 1.13 12.66 19.86
CA ASN A 345 0.47 13.31 18.74
C ASN A 345 0.74 12.54 17.43
N PRO A 346 -0.28 12.07 16.69
CA PRO A 346 -0.13 11.34 15.43
C PRO A 346 0.52 12.14 14.30
N ASP A 347 0.60 13.47 14.43
CA ASP A 347 1.22 14.37 13.47
C ASP A 347 2.72 14.62 13.72
N VAL A 348 3.27 14.12 14.84
CA VAL A 348 4.66 14.34 15.22
C VAL A 348 5.47 13.06 15.00
N PRO A 349 6.67 13.14 14.39
CA PRO A 349 7.58 12.00 14.33
C PRO A 349 7.88 11.47 15.72
N TYR A 350 7.85 10.15 15.87
CA TYR A 350 8.11 9.49 17.17
C TYR A 350 9.24 8.49 17.01
N THR A 351 10.18 8.47 17.96
CA THR A 351 11.20 7.44 18.07
C THR A 351 11.12 6.86 19.48
N GLY A 352 11.01 5.53 19.58
CA GLY A 352 10.87 4.85 20.85
C GLY A 352 11.68 3.56 20.91
N GLU A 353 12.03 3.18 22.14
CA GLU A 353 12.67 1.90 22.44
C GLU A 353 11.58 0.88 22.80
N LEU A 354 11.57 -0.28 22.14
CA LEU A 354 10.59 -1.35 22.39
C LEU A 354 11.03 -2.27 23.53
N CYS A 355 12.34 -2.36 23.76
CA CYS A 355 12.95 -3.04 24.89
C CYS A 355 14.16 -2.24 25.39
N PRO A 356 14.62 -2.44 26.64
CA PRO A 356 15.83 -1.79 27.14
C PRO A 356 17.04 -2.08 26.26
N ARG A 357 17.94 -1.11 26.15
CA ARG A 357 19.28 -1.32 25.57
C ARG A 357 19.97 -2.45 26.35
N ASN A 358 20.66 -3.33 25.63
CA ASN A 358 21.35 -4.50 26.17
C ASN A 358 20.45 -5.69 26.58
N SER A 359 19.26 -5.80 25.98
CA SER A 359 18.39 -6.95 26.20
C SER A 359 18.98 -8.24 25.58
N PRO A 360 18.66 -9.43 26.13
CA PRO A 360 19.01 -10.69 25.47
C PRO A 360 18.24 -10.82 24.15
N PHE A 361 18.80 -11.61 23.22
CA PHE A 361 18.23 -11.81 21.89
C PHE A 361 16.73 -12.18 21.92
N VAL A 362 16.36 -13.10 22.80
CA VAL A 362 14.98 -13.61 22.93
C VAL A 362 14.00 -12.48 23.24
N THR A 363 14.32 -11.63 24.23
CA THR A 363 13.47 -10.50 24.62
C THR A 363 13.38 -9.46 23.50
N ALA A 364 14.49 -9.15 22.84
CA ALA A 364 14.50 -8.18 21.75
C ALA A 364 13.69 -8.68 20.52
N VAL A 365 13.85 -9.94 20.13
CA VAL A 365 13.08 -10.54 19.02
C VAL A 365 11.60 -10.65 19.35
N LEU A 366 11.25 -11.04 20.58
CA LEU A 366 9.85 -11.17 21.00
C LEU A 366 9.16 -9.80 21.00
N THR A 367 9.80 -8.77 21.56
CA THR A 367 9.27 -7.39 21.52
C THR A 367 9.15 -6.86 20.09
N PHE A 368 10.09 -7.20 19.20
CA PHE A 368 9.99 -6.88 17.76
C PHE A 368 8.76 -7.55 17.12
N ARG A 369 8.53 -8.84 17.40
CA ARG A 369 7.37 -9.59 16.86
C ARG A 369 6.05 -9.04 17.39
N HIS A 370 5.99 -8.76 18.68
CA HIS A 370 4.82 -8.15 19.31
C HIS A 370 4.52 -6.78 18.68
N ALA A 371 5.53 -5.93 18.48
CA ALA A 371 5.35 -4.63 17.82
C ALA A 371 4.86 -4.78 16.38
N PHE A 372 5.40 -5.74 15.63
CA PHE A 372 4.94 -6.05 14.29
C PHE A 372 3.47 -6.51 14.29
N GLN A 373 3.09 -7.38 15.22
CA GLN A 373 1.72 -7.88 15.34
C GLN A 373 0.73 -6.81 15.79
N ASP A 374 1.12 -5.94 16.70
CA ASP A 374 0.34 -4.80 17.15
C ASP A 374 0.04 -3.82 15.99
N LEU A 375 1.05 -3.53 15.16
CA LEU A 375 0.96 -2.58 14.06
C LEU A 375 0.26 -3.17 12.82
N THR A 376 0.49 -4.45 12.52
CA THR A 376 -0.02 -5.08 11.28
C THR A 376 -1.23 -5.97 11.50
N LEU A 377 -1.57 -6.31 12.75
CA LEU A 377 -2.53 -7.36 13.10
C LEU A 377 -2.15 -8.76 12.56
N LEU A 378 -0.93 -8.96 12.09
CA LEU A 378 -0.43 -10.24 11.61
C LEU A 378 0.67 -10.75 12.52
N ALA A 379 0.66 -12.05 12.84
CA ALA A 379 1.85 -12.65 13.44
C ALA A 379 3.00 -12.51 12.44
N TRP A 380 4.24 -12.43 12.94
CA TRP A 380 5.41 -12.33 12.08
C TRP A 380 5.43 -13.47 11.05
N GLU A 381 5.01 -14.66 11.46
CA GLU A 381 4.98 -15.88 10.69
C GLU A 381 3.94 -15.83 9.55
N ASP A 382 2.83 -15.16 9.78
CA ASP A 382 1.71 -15.11 8.83
C ASP A 382 1.97 -14.14 7.67
N ARG A 383 3.02 -13.31 7.76
CA ARG A 383 3.31 -12.20 6.82
C ARG A 383 3.48 -12.61 5.35
N PHE A 384 3.79 -13.88 5.08
CA PHE A 384 3.93 -14.42 3.72
C PHE A 384 2.91 -15.51 3.38
N SER A 385 1.97 -15.79 4.28
CA SER A 385 0.92 -16.75 3.98
C SER A 385 0.08 -16.25 2.81
N SER A 386 -0.41 -17.16 1.97
CA SER A 386 -1.36 -16.83 0.90
C SER A 386 -2.65 -16.20 1.44
N ARG A 387 -2.94 -16.45 2.72
CA ARG A 387 -4.09 -15.93 3.47
C ARG A 387 -3.78 -14.70 4.32
N ALA A 388 -2.57 -14.15 4.27
CA ALA A 388 -2.16 -13.02 5.11
C ALA A 388 -3.13 -11.84 5.01
N SER A 389 -3.52 -11.50 3.77
CA SER A 389 -4.49 -10.43 3.53
C SER A 389 -5.87 -10.72 4.12
N GLN A 390 -6.32 -11.98 4.11
CA GLN A 390 -7.62 -12.37 4.66
C GLN A 390 -7.59 -12.37 6.18
N ILE A 391 -6.52 -12.90 6.78
CA ILE A 391 -6.32 -12.91 8.24
C ILE A 391 -6.25 -11.48 8.77
N GLN A 392 -5.48 -10.62 8.09
CA GLN A 392 -5.36 -9.21 8.45
C GLN A 392 -6.70 -8.49 8.35
N LEU A 393 -7.44 -8.70 7.25
CA LEU A 393 -8.77 -8.10 7.05
C LEU A 393 -9.76 -8.53 8.13
N ALA A 394 -9.83 -9.83 8.45
CA ALA A 394 -10.73 -10.34 9.48
C ALA A 394 -10.39 -9.79 10.88
N ARG A 395 -9.09 -9.70 11.22
CA ARG A 395 -8.64 -9.11 12.49
C ARG A 395 -8.89 -7.61 12.55
N ALA A 396 -8.66 -6.90 11.44
CA ALA A 396 -8.97 -5.47 11.32
C ALA A 396 -10.46 -5.20 11.52
N GLN A 397 -11.33 -6.01 10.89
CA GLN A 397 -12.78 -5.94 11.07
C GLN A 397 -13.20 -6.17 12.52
N HIS A 398 -12.65 -7.20 13.18
CA HIS A 398 -12.98 -7.52 14.57
C HIS A 398 -12.54 -6.42 15.55
N LEU A 399 -11.37 -5.84 15.31
CA LEU A 399 -10.76 -4.83 16.19
C LEU A 399 -11.12 -3.39 15.79
N ASN A 400 -11.90 -3.22 14.71
CA ASN A 400 -12.24 -1.94 14.10
C ASN A 400 -11.03 -1.00 13.91
N TYR A 401 -9.89 -1.55 13.48
CA TYR A 401 -8.62 -0.82 13.39
C TYR A 401 -8.01 -0.91 11.99
N GLU A 402 -7.49 0.20 11.47
CA GLU A 402 -6.76 0.27 10.20
C GLU A 402 -5.28 -0.14 10.40
N PRO A 403 -4.87 -1.34 9.96
CA PRO A 403 -3.53 -1.85 10.21
C PRO A 403 -2.50 -1.22 9.28
N PHE A 404 -1.24 -1.24 9.69
CA PHE A 404 -0.12 -0.97 8.80
C PHE A 404 0.16 -2.19 7.90
N MET A 405 0.58 -1.91 6.67
CA MET A 405 0.88 -2.91 5.67
C MET A 405 2.39 -3.18 5.62
N TYR A 406 2.78 -4.44 5.75
CA TYR A 406 4.16 -4.85 5.51
C TYR A 406 4.47 -4.93 4.02
N CYS A 407 5.52 -4.23 3.58
CA CYS A 407 6.01 -4.32 2.21
C CYS A 407 6.97 -5.50 2.06
N ARG A 408 6.56 -6.51 1.29
CA ARG A 408 7.42 -7.66 0.98
C ARG A 408 8.70 -7.19 0.27
N PRO A 409 9.89 -7.69 0.67
CA PRO A 409 11.12 -7.45 -0.08
C PRO A 409 10.99 -7.85 -1.55
N LYS A 410 11.75 -7.20 -2.45
CA LYS A 410 11.76 -7.53 -3.89
C LYS A 410 12.11 -9.01 -4.08
N LEU A 411 11.55 -9.64 -5.12
CA LEU A 411 11.88 -11.03 -5.45
C LEU A 411 13.39 -11.20 -5.62
N GLY A 412 13.96 -12.22 -4.98
CA GLY A 412 15.41 -12.47 -4.94
C GLY A 412 16.13 -11.85 -3.74
N MET A 413 15.51 -10.89 -3.03
CA MET A 413 16.05 -10.39 -1.76
C MET A 413 15.75 -11.39 -0.63
N PRO A 414 16.62 -11.48 0.40
CA PRO A 414 16.33 -12.29 1.56
C PRO A 414 15.05 -11.81 2.25
N ILE A 415 14.31 -12.76 2.83
CA ILE A 415 12.93 -12.56 3.30
C ILE A 415 12.84 -12.58 4.85
N GLY A 416 13.98 -12.84 5.49
CA GLY A 416 14.08 -13.11 6.91
C GLY A 416 13.71 -14.55 7.18
N LEU A 417 14.56 -15.24 7.95
CA LEU A 417 14.18 -16.53 8.48
C LEU A 417 12.95 -16.38 9.38
N PHE A 418 12.14 -17.41 9.34
CA PHE A 418 11.36 -17.79 10.49
C PHE A 418 12.38 -18.32 11.47
N PRO A 419 12.60 -17.70 12.64
CA PRO A 419 13.47 -18.28 13.62
C PRO A 419 12.86 -19.63 14.02
N GLN A 420 13.27 -20.71 13.35
CA GLN A 420 13.34 -22.03 13.93
C GLN A 420 14.48 -21.98 14.93
N ALA A 421 14.36 -21.13 15.94
CA ALA A 421 15.25 -21.15 17.06
C ALA A 421 14.92 -22.45 17.81
N ARG A 422 15.46 -23.57 17.31
CA ARG A 422 15.61 -24.83 18.03
C ARG A 422 16.15 -24.45 19.40
N GLY A 423 15.32 -24.55 20.43
CA GLY A 423 15.67 -24.21 21.80
C GLY A 423 15.04 -22.97 22.42
N VAL A 424 14.57 -21.94 21.68
CA VAL A 424 14.01 -20.73 22.34
C VAL A 424 12.57 -20.95 22.84
N PHE A 425 11.81 -21.83 22.20
CA PHE A 425 10.43 -22.16 22.61
C PHE A 425 10.28 -23.57 23.20
N GLU A 426 11.36 -24.34 23.32
CA GLU A 426 11.31 -25.70 23.89
C GLU A 426 11.30 -25.72 25.43
N HIS A 427 11.64 -24.61 26.09
CA HIS A 427 11.82 -24.60 27.55
C HIS A 427 10.53 -24.47 28.39
N GLY A 428 9.33 -24.44 27.79
CA GLY A 428 8.06 -24.31 28.52
C GLY A 428 7.20 -25.58 28.62
N SER A 429 7.46 -26.63 27.83
CA SER A 429 6.54 -27.77 27.69
C SER A 429 7.02 -29.07 28.33
N SER A 430 7.91 -29.00 29.32
CA SER A 430 8.26 -30.16 30.13
C SER A 430 7.25 -30.35 31.26
N GLY A 431 6.15 -31.07 30.99
CA GLY A 431 5.41 -31.72 32.07
C GLY A 431 3.90 -31.80 31.92
N GLY A 432 3.43 -32.82 31.20
CA GLY A 432 2.26 -33.56 31.66
C GLY A 432 0.93 -33.31 30.94
N SER A 433 0.29 -34.44 30.64
CA SER A 433 -1.17 -34.63 30.54
C SER A 433 -1.84 -34.36 29.18
N SER A 434 -1.79 -35.42 28.37
CA SER A 434 -2.93 -36.03 27.66
C SER A 434 -4.08 -35.14 27.17
N GLY A 435 -4.18 -35.05 25.84
CA GLY A 435 -5.43 -35.44 25.18
C GLY A 435 -6.58 -34.42 25.22
N SER A 436 -6.34 -33.17 24.82
CA SER A 436 -7.44 -32.35 24.31
C SER A 436 -7.01 -31.59 23.05
N LYS A 437 -7.56 -32.04 21.93
CA LYS A 437 -7.44 -31.46 20.59
C LYS A 437 -8.26 -30.15 20.54
N LYS A 438 -7.89 -29.15 21.33
CA LYS A 438 -8.46 -27.80 21.22
C LYS A 438 -7.74 -27.07 20.08
N GLU A 439 -8.52 -26.67 19.08
CA GLU A 439 -8.11 -25.76 18.01
C GLU A 439 -7.36 -24.57 18.62
N LYS A 440 -6.05 -24.45 18.42
CA LYS A 440 -5.38 -23.89 17.22
C LYS A 440 -5.70 -22.43 16.93
N ASP A 441 -6.17 -21.67 17.92
CA ASP A 441 -5.92 -20.24 17.96
C ASP A 441 -4.45 -20.03 18.30
N GLY A 442 -3.64 -19.68 17.31
CA GLY A 442 -2.20 -19.39 17.42
C GLY A 442 -1.90 -18.17 18.28
N LYS A 443 -2.29 -18.20 19.56
CA LYS A 443 -1.84 -17.27 20.58
C LYS A 443 -0.39 -17.61 20.85
N GLU A 444 0.52 -16.77 20.36
CA GLU A 444 1.88 -16.73 20.90
C GLU A 444 1.76 -16.56 22.42
N GLU A 445 2.37 -17.48 23.15
CA GLU A 445 2.31 -17.55 24.60
C GLU A 445 2.84 -16.24 25.18
N GLY A 446 1.98 -15.45 25.83
CA GLY A 446 2.35 -14.16 26.44
C GLY A 446 2.14 -12.91 25.57
N TYR A 447 1.61 -13.01 24.34
CA TYR A 447 1.24 -11.82 23.58
C TYR A 447 0.01 -11.12 24.16
N ILE A 448 0.19 -9.88 24.63
CA ILE A 448 -0.88 -8.97 25.04
C ILE A 448 -0.81 -7.76 24.12
N ARG A 449 -1.87 -7.52 23.34
CA ARG A 449 -1.95 -6.41 22.39
C ARG A 449 -1.80 -5.07 23.13
N GLY A 450 -0.96 -4.18 22.61
CA GLY A 450 -0.72 -2.87 23.22
C GLY A 450 0.05 -2.91 24.54
N SER A 451 0.65 -4.04 24.90
CA SER A 451 1.55 -4.14 26.07
C SER A 451 2.84 -3.35 25.87
N LEU A 452 3.23 -3.10 24.62
CA LEU A 452 4.37 -2.27 24.29
C LEU A 452 3.96 -0.80 24.39
N ALA A 453 4.62 -0.06 25.27
CA ALA A 453 4.32 1.35 25.58
C ALA A 453 4.74 2.32 24.45
N PHE A 454 4.53 1.97 23.18
CA PHE A 454 4.67 2.90 22.07
C PHE A 454 3.30 3.41 21.62
N PRO A 455 3.22 4.60 21.03
CA PRO A 455 2.01 5.16 20.45
C PRO A 455 1.41 4.19 19.42
N LEU A 456 0.38 3.45 19.79
CA LEU A 456 -0.51 2.87 18.79
C LEU A 456 -1.36 4.02 18.28
N PHE A 457 -1.07 4.54 17.09
CA PHE A 457 -1.95 5.53 16.47
C PHE A 457 -3.20 4.81 15.96
N GLU A 458 -4.10 4.54 16.92
CA GLU A 458 -5.39 3.88 16.73
C GLU A 458 -6.25 4.72 15.80
N ARG A 459 -6.36 4.26 14.55
CA ARG A 459 -7.25 4.83 13.56
C ARG A 459 -8.32 3.78 13.29
N GLY A 460 -9.57 4.18 13.48
CA GLY A 460 -10.70 3.33 13.15
C GLY A 460 -10.68 2.93 11.67
N LEU A 461 -11.34 1.83 11.33
CA LEU A 461 -11.60 1.51 9.93
C LEU A 461 -12.47 2.61 9.32
N ASP A 462 -11.91 3.36 8.37
CA ASP A 462 -12.59 4.42 7.65
C ASP A 462 -12.49 4.22 6.12
N GLU A 463 -13.28 4.98 5.37
CA GLU A 463 -13.23 4.97 3.90
C GLU A 463 -11.94 5.61 3.34
N ASN A 464 -11.09 6.15 4.20
CA ASN A 464 -9.80 6.72 3.84
C ASN A 464 -8.66 5.71 4.02
N GLY A 465 -8.93 4.56 4.63
CA GLY A 465 -8.01 3.45 4.83
C GLY A 465 -8.03 2.45 3.67
N ARG A 466 -6.91 1.76 3.46
CA ARG A 466 -6.84 0.70 2.45
C ARG A 466 -7.69 -0.50 2.85
N VAL A 467 -7.69 -0.87 4.12
CA VAL A 467 -8.47 -1.99 4.65
C VAL A 467 -9.89 -1.54 4.90
N GLY A 468 -10.09 -0.36 5.49
CA GLY A 468 -11.40 0.24 5.75
C GLY A 468 -12.29 0.33 4.51
N VAL A 469 -11.79 0.79 3.36
CA VAL A 469 -12.55 0.79 2.09
C VAL A 469 -13.05 -0.60 1.69
N VAL A 470 -12.20 -1.62 1.86
CA VAL A 470 -12.58 -3.01 1.52
C VAL A 470 -13.67 -3.49 2.48
N VAL A 471 -13.50 -3.24 3.78
CA VAL A 471 -14.48 -3.61 4.82
C VAL A 471 -15.83 -2.91 4.60
N VAL A 472 -15.81 -1.61 4.35
CA VAL A 472 -17.04 -0.83 4.11
C VAL A 472 -17.77 -1.37 2.87
N ARG A 473 -17.05 -1.62 1.77
CA ARG A 473 -17.63 -2.19 0.54
C ARG A 473 -18.13 -3.63 0.73
N GLU A 474 -17.50 -4.42 1.58
CA GLU A 474 -18.00 -5.76 1.92
C GLU A 474 -19.26 -5.70 2.78
N ARG A 475 -19.30 -4.79 3.76
CA ARG A 475 -20.48 -4.54 4.61
C ARG A 475 -21.67 -4.05 3.79
N GLU A 476 -21.43 -3.15 2.84
CA GLU A 476 -22.46 -2.65 1.92
C GLU A 476 -23.01 -3.76 1.02
N ARG A 477 -22.13 -4.56 0.40
CA ARG A 477 -22.55 -5.74 -0.39
C ARG A 477 -23.35 -6.74 0.44
N ALA A 478 -22.95 -7.00 1.68
CA ALA A 478 -23.68 -7.90 2.57
C ALA A 478 -25.08 -7.35 2.91
N ARG A 479 -25.21 -6.03 3.09
CA ARG A 479 -26.51 -5.37 3.30
C ARG A 479 -27.40 -5.47 2.06
N GLU A 480 -26.86 -5.22 0.86
CA GLU A 480 -27.58 -5.36 -0.40
C GLU A 480 -28.04 -6.81 -0.65
N GLU A 481 -27.19 -7.79 -0.36
CA GLU A 481 -27.53 -9.21 -0.45
C GLU A 481 -28.63 -9.59 0.54
N GLN A 482 -28.57 -9.09 1.78
CA GLN A 482 -29.61 -9.31 2.78
C GLN A 482 -30.94 -8.69 2.34
N GLU A 483 -30.94 -7.45 1.83
CA GLU A 483 -32.15 -6.82 1.29
C GLU A 483 -32.70 -7.59 0.08
N ARG A 484 -31.82 -8.09 -0.79
CA ARG A 484 -32.21 -8.92 -1.95
C ARG A 484 -32.87 -10.22 -1.52
N LEU A 485 -32.32 -10.90 -0.51
CA LEU A 485 -32.93 -12.11 0.06
C LEU A 485 -34.29 -11.81 0.70
N GLU A 486 -34.40 -10.70 1.43
CA GLU A 486 -35.68 -10.27 2.01
C GLU A 486 -36.73 -9.95 0.94
N ARG A 487 -36.34 -9.32 -0.18
CA ARG A 487 -37.23 -9.09 -1.32
C ARG A 487 -37.72 -10.40 -1.94
N ILE A 488 -36.82 -11.36 -2.16
CA ILE A 488 -37.17 -12.69 -2.68
C ILE A 488 -38.15 -13.39 -1.72
N GLN A 489 -37.88 -13.36 -0.41
CA GLN A 489 -38.78 -13.95 0.59
C GLN A 489 -40.17 -13.29 0.59
N LYS A 490 -40.23 -11.94 0.51
CA LYS A 490 -41.50 -11.21 0.40
C LYS A 490 -42.26 -11.54 -0.88
N GLU A 491 -41.57 -11.73 -2.00
CA GLU A 491 -42.18 -12.15 -3.27
C GLU A 491 -42.72 -13.58 -3.21
N GLU A 492 -41.96 -14.52 -2.62
CA GLU A 492 -42.42 -15.89 -2.39
C GLU A 492 -43.63 -15.94 -1.45
N GLU A 493 -43.64 -15.14 -0.39
CA GLU A 493 -44.78 -15.04 0.52
C GLU A 493 -46.01 -14.46 -0.18
N LYS A 494 -45.84 -13.40 -0.98
CA LYS A 494 -46.92 -12.83 -1.81
C LYS A 494 -47.45 -13.86 -2.79
N ARG A 495 -46.58 -14.64 -3.44
CA ARG A 495 -46.96 -15.72 -4.35
C ARG A 495 -47.76 -16.81 -3.63
N LYS A 496 -47.27 -17.32 -2.49
CA LYS A 496 -48.00 -18.29 -1.66
C LYS A 496 -49.35 -17.76 -1.20
N ARG A 497 -49.44 -16.47 -0.87
CA ARG A 497 -50.71 -15.81 -0.50
C ARG A 497 -51.67 -15.70 -1.69
N ALA A 498 -51.16 -15.42 -2.90
CA ALA A 498 -51.94 -15.40 -4.12
C ALA A 498 -52.46 -16.79 -4.49
N GLU A 499 -51.64 -17.84 -4.36
CA GLU A 499 -52.04 -19.24 -4.58
C GLU A 499 -53.13 -19.67 -3.60
N ARG A 500 -53.01 -19.30 -2.31
CA ARG A 500 -54.06 -19.52 -1.31
C ARG A 500 -55.36 -18.80 -1.65
N ARG A 501 -55.29 -17.57 -2.19
CA ARG A 501 -56.48 -16.81 -2.62
C ARG A 501 -57.11 -17.36 -3.90
N GLY A 502 -56.31 -17.84 -4.86
CA GLY A 502 -56.78 -18.43 -6.11
C GLY A 502 -57.53 -19.75 -5.90
N SER A 503 -57.05 -20.57 -4.95
CA SER A 503 -57.69 -21.85 -4.60
C SER A 503 -59.12 -21.70 -4.06
N TRP A 504 -59.41 -20.60 -3.33
CA TRP A 504 -60.76 -20.34 -2.81
C TRP A 504 -61.79 -20.02 -3.90
N ARG A 505 -61.41 -19.33 -4.98
CA ARG A 505 -62.37 -18.98 -6.06
C ARG A 505 -62.78 -20.16 -6.95
N GLY A 506 -62.05 -21.27 -6.91
CA GLY A 506 -62.35 -22.46 -7.72
C GLY A 506 -63.37 -23.42 -7.11
N ARG A 507 -63.77 -23.25 -5.85
CA ARG A 507 -64.60 -24.24 -5.13
C ARG A 507 -66.10 -23.91 -5.08
N ASP A 508 -66.48 -22.66 -5.34
CA ASP A 508 -67.88 -22.22 -5.21
C ASP A 508 -68.70 -22.36 -6.51
N GLY A 509 -68.09 -22.84 -7.61
CA GLY A 509 -68.73 -22.94 -8.93
C GLY A 509 -69.47 -24.25 -9.24
N ILE A 510 -69.56 -25.22 -8.32
CA ILE A 510 -70.05 -26.59 -8.62
C ILE A 510 -71.45 -26.93 -8.05
N TRP A 511 -72.12 -26.02 -7.34
CA TRP A 511 -73.42 -26.30 -6.70
C TRP A 511 -74.66 -25.74 -7.42
N GLY A 512 -74.64 -25.60 -8.75
CA GLY A 512 -75.72 -24.91 -9.47
C GLY A 512 -76.07 -25.48 -10.85
N ALA A 513 -76.40 -26.77 -10.95
CA ALA A 513 -77.12 -27.30 -12.11
C ALA A 513 -77.83 -28.61 -11.74
N GLY A 514 -78.98 -28.49 -11.09
CA GLY A 514 -79.89 -29.59 -10.81
C GLY A 514 -81.31 -29.05 -10.74
N SER A 515 -82.00 -29.01 -11.89
CA SER A 515 -83.45 -28.86 -12.01
C SER A 515 -83.90 -29.56 -13.28
#